data_AF-A0A1F6R175-F1
#
_entry.id   AF-A0A1F6R175-F1
#
_cell.length_a   1.000
_cell.length_b   1.000
_cell.length_c   1.000
_cell.angle_alpha   90.00
_cell.angle_beta   90.00
_cell.angle_gamma   90.00
#
_symmetry.space_group_name_H-M   'P 1'
#
loop_
_entity.id
_entity.type
_entity.pdbx_description
1 polymer ?
#
loop_
_entity_poly.entity_id
_entity_poly.type
_entity_poly.pdbx_seq_one_letter_code
_entity_poly.pdbx_strand_id
1 'polypeptide(L)'
;MKRSAIIIAGILLIGAVGLILFEKQRPQESGCTMEAKICPDGSAVGRTGPACSFAPCPDGASPQAGGEKTIPEKSPDASLPLSRASERVTKKAFGTFITPENSPVQPERFRGYHTGTDFETFPEEAASDVSIRAICDGALAMKRSASGYGGVAVQKCAADNAPVTVVYGHLRLASIRADIGDDLKTGDVIGVLGTGDSRETDGERKHLHLGIHRGSATDIRGYVASQAALEQWIDPCQFLSLGSACSL
;
A
#
# COMPACT_ATOMS: atom_id res chain seq x y z
N MET A 1 -71.92 17.10 5.99
CA MET A 1 -71.56 15.75 5.53
C MET A 1 -71.31 15.66 4.01
N LYS A 2 -72.25 16.06 3.13
CA LYS A 2 -72.07 15.93 1.66
C LYS A 2 -70.93 16.78 1.05
N ARG A 3 -70.68 17.99 1.57
CA ARG A 3 -69.63 18.89 1.06
C ARG A 3 -68.20 18.40 1.38
N SER A 4 -68.02 17.78 2.55
CA SER A 4 -66.72 17.23 2.98
C SER A 4 -66.31 15.99 2.18
N ALA A 5 -67.29 15.16 1.77
CA ALA A 5 -67.02 13.97 0.94
C ALA A 5 -66.52 14.33 -0.47
N ILE A 6 -67.02 15.43 -1.05
CA ILE A 6 -66.59 15.90 -2.38
C ILE A 6 -65.14 16.41 -2.35
N ILE A 7 -64.76 17.11 -1.28
CA ILE A 7 -63.39 17.63 -1.11
C ILE A 7 -62.39 16.47 -0.96
N ILE A 8 -62.73 15.46 -0.14
CA ILE A 8 -61.87 14.29 0.05
C ILE A 8 -61.71 13.49 -1.24
N ALA A 9 -62.81 13.28 -1.99
CA ALA A 9 -62.76 12.61 -3.28
C ALA A 9 -61.90 13.38 -4.30
N GLY A 10 -61.97 14.72 -4.33
CA GLY A 10 -61.15 15.56 -5.19
C GLY A 10 -59.65 15.47 -4.87
N ILE A 11 -59.27 15.48 -3.60
CA ILE A 11 -57.86 15.36 -3.18
C ILE A 11 -57.28 13.98 -3.55
N LEU A 12 -58.06 12.90 -3.33
CA LEU A 12 -57.63 11.56 -3.72
C LEU A 12 -57.46 11.42 -5.24
N LEU A 13 -58.32 12.07 -6.04
CA LEU A 13 -58.23 12.07 -7.49
C LEU A 13 -57.00 12.84 -7.99
N ILE A 14 -56.71 14.01 -7.41
CA ILE A 14 -55.52 14.79 -7.74
C ILE A 14 -54.23 14.04 -7.33
N GLY A 15 -54.23 13.40 -6.16
CA GLY A 15 -53.12 12.56 -5.70
C GLY A 15 -52.86 11.37 -6.64
N ALA A 16 -53.91 10.66 -7.06
CA ALA A 16 -53.79 9.54 -8.00
C ALA A 16 -53.31 9.99 -9.38
N VAL A 17 -53.83 11.10 -9.91
CA VAL A 17 -53.37 11.66 -11.20
C VAL A 17 -51.92 12.13 -11.10
N GLY A 18 -51.54 12.81 -10.01
CA GLY A 18 -50.16 13.22 -9.75
C GLY A 18 -49.20 12.03 -9.69
N LEU A 19 -49.59 10.94 -9.03
CA LEU A 19 -48.79 9.72 -8.93
C LEU A 19 -48.59 9.05 -10.30
N ILE A 20 -49.65 8.96 -11.11
CA ILE A 20 -49.58 8.40 -12.48
C ILE A 20 -48.70 9.27 -13.40
N LEU A 21 -48.74 10.59 -13.25
CA LEU A 21 -47.90 11.51 -14.04
C LEU A 21 -46.43 11.45 -13.63
N PHE A 22 -46.12 11.19 -12.35
CA PHE A 22 -44.75 11.13 -11.84
C PHE A 22 -44.00 9.86 -12.30
N GLU A 23 -44.71 8.75 -12.47
CA GLU A 23 -44.12 7.47 -12.91
C GLU A 23 -43.63 7.51 -14.37
N LYS A 24 -44.21 8.40 -15.20
CA LYS A 24 -43.84 8.57 -16.61
C LYS A 24 -42.52 9.32 -16.85
N GLN A 25 -41.89 9.86 -15.81
CA GLN A 25 -40.69 10.70 -15.93
C GLN A 25 -39.38 10.04 -15.47
N ARG A 26 -39.34 8.73 -15.21
CA ARG A 26 -38.07 8.06 -14.90
C ARG A 26 -37.21 7.94 -16.16
N PRO A 27 -36.06 8.62 -16.26
CA PRO A 27 -35.11 8.38 -17.34
C PRO A 27 -34.63 6.94 -17.20
N GLN A 28 -34.76 6.16 -18.26
CA GLN A 28 -34.24 4.80 -18.29
C GLN A 28 -32.71 4.90 -18.35
N GLU A 29 -32.07 4.88 -17.19
CA GLU A 29 -30.62 4.84 -17.10
C GLU A 29 -30.15 3.40 -17.38
N SER A 30 -30.09 3.06 -18.66
CA SER A 30 -29.48 1.83 -19.13
C SER A 30 -27.96 1.99 -19.12
N GLY A 31 -27.28 1.31 -18.20
CA GLY A 31 -25.82 1.25 -18.19
C GLY A 31 -25.27 0.59 -19.46
N CYS A 32 -24.21 1.17 -20.04
CA CYS A 32 -23.53 0.59 -21.19
C CYS A 32 -22.54 -0.51 -20.77
N THR A 33 -22.18 -1.39 -21.71
CA THR A 33 -21.14 -2.40 -21.48
C THR A 33 -19.77 -1.73 -21.30
N MET A 34 -18.91 -2.33 -20.46
CA MET A 34 -17.58 -1.82 -20.10
C MET A 34 -16.50 -2.09 -21.18
N GLU A 35 -16.89 -1.97 -22.45
CA GLU A 35 -15.99 -2.18 -23.58
C GLU A 35 -15.17 -0.92 -23.86
N ALA A 36 -13.89 -1.10 -24.19
CA ALA A 36 -12.99 -0.03 -24.60
C ALA A 36 -12.61 -0.19 -26.08
N LYS A 37 -12.63 0.92 -26.82
CA LYS A 37 -12.08 1.03 -28.17
C LYS A 37 -10.77 1.79 -28.12
N ILE A 38 -9.73 1.23 -28.72
CA ILE A 38 -8.42 1.87 -28.82
C ILE A 38 -8.44 2.89 -29.96
N CYS A 39 -7.94 4.09 -29.68
CA CYS A 39 -7.80 5.20 -30.60
C CYS A 39 -6.46 5.15 -31.34
N PRO A 40 -6.32 5.81 -32.51
CA PRO A 40 -5.07 5.84 -33.27
C PRO A 40 -3.86 6.40 -32.50
N ASP A 41 -4.09 7.19 -31.46
CA ASP A 41 -3.07 7.75 -30.55
C ASP A 41 -2.68 6.80 -29.41
N GLY A 42 -3.33 5.64 -29.29
CA GLY A 42 -3.14 4.66 -28.22
C GLY A 42 -4.03 4.85 -26.99
N SER A 43 -4.84 5.92 -26.92
CA SER A 43 -5.82 6.12 -25.85
C SER A 43 -7.00 5.14 -25.97
N ALA A 44 -7.81 5.02 -24.92
CA ALA A 44 -8.98 4.13 -24.90
C ALA A 44 -10.25 4.93 -24.59
N VAL A 45 -11.31 4.70 -25.37
CA VAL A 45 -12.63 5.32 -25.16
C VAL A 45 -13.69 4.27 -24.89
N GLY A 46 -14.59 4.55 -23.94
CA GLY A 46 -15.72 3.69 -23.58
C GLY A 46 -17.00 4.01 -24.36
N ARG A 47 -18.04 3.19 -24.17
CA ARG A 47 -19.39 3.44 -24.69
C ARG A 47 -20.12 4.48 -23.83
N THR A 48 -20.77 5.44 -24.47
CA THR A 48 -21.51 6.52 -23.80
C THR A 48 -22.81 6.83 -24.54
N GLY A 49 -23.72 7.53 -23.84
CA GLY A 49 -24.99 8.00 -24.39
C GLY A 49 -26.08 6.93 -24.50
N PRO A 50 -27.31 7.33 -24.90
CA PRO A 50 -28.49 6.47 -24.91
C PRO A 50 -28.39 5.26 -25.85
N ALA A 51 -27.55 5.35 -26.88
CA ALA A 51 -27.29 4.28 -27.84
C ALA A 51 -26.05 3.44 -27.51
N CYS A 52 -25.36 3.71 -26.39
CA CYS A 52 -24.11 3.05 -26.00
C CYS A 52 -23.07 2.97 -27.14
N SER A 53 -22.89 4.08 -27.84
CA SER A 53 -21.89 4.26 -28.89
C SER A 53 -20.54 4.66 -28.28
N PHE A 54 -19.43 4.23 -28.88
CA PHE A 54 -18.10 4.69 -28.45
C PHE A 54 -18.01 6.21 -28.51
N ALA A 55 -17.48 6.83 -27.45
CA ALA A 55 -17.14 8.24 -27.48
C ALA A 55 -16.11 8.52 -28.62
N PRO A 56 -16.11 9.72 -29.22
CA PRO A 56 -15.09 10.09 -30.18
C PRO A 56 -13.71 10.04 -29.53
N CYS A 57 -12.69 9.64 -30.30
CA CYS A 57 -11.30 9.74 -29.87
C CYS A 57 -10.94 11.22 -29.69
N PRO A 58 -10.03 11.56 -28.76
CA PRO A 58 -9.53 12.91 -28.63
C PRO A 58 -8.86 13.35 -29.95
N ASP A 59 -9.33 14.47 -30.50
CA ASP A 59 -8.77 15.03 -31.73
C ASP A 59 -7.41 15.66 -31.42
N GLY A 60 -6.33 15.00 -31.86
CA GLY A 60 -5.04 15.65 -32.05
C GLY A 60 -3.84 15.07 -31.28
N ALA A 61 -3.38 13.89 -31.67
CA ALA A 61 -1.94 13.59 -31.78
C ALA A 61 -1.72 12.32 -32.63
N SER A 62 -1.16 12.51 -33.82
CA SER A 62 -0.57 11.43 -34.62
C SER A 62 0.56 10.75 -33.84
N PRO A 63 0.81 9.44 -34.00
CA PRO A 63 1.89 8.76 -33.29
C PRO A 63 3.25 9.25 -33.79
N GLN A 64 3.85 10.19 -33.08
CA GLN A 64 5.26 10.52 -33.27
C GLN A 64 6.11 9.55 -32.44
N ALA A 65 6.83 8.71 -33.16
CA ALA A 65 7.95 7.93 -32.66
C ALA A 65 9.05 8.86 -32.09
N GLY A 66 9.61 8.47 -30.95
CA GLY A 66 10.90 8.96 -30.45
C GLY A 66 10.86 10.30 -29.70
N GLY A 67 10.89 10.22 -28.36
CA GLY A 67 11.05 11.41 -27.53
C GLY A 67 11.02 11.08 -26.04
N GLU A 68 12.14 10.59 -25.54
CA GLU A 68 12.53 10.64 -24.13
C GLU A 68 12.13 12.01 -23.53
N LYS A 69 11.08 12.02 -22.71
CA LYS A 69 10.82 13.12 -21.78
C LYS A 69 10.21 12.53 -20.53
N THR A 70 11.09 12.01 -19.68
CA THR A 70 10.84 11.64 -18.30
C THR A 70 10.37 12.86 -17.52
N ILE A 71 9.06 13.09 -17.54
CA ILE A 71 8.39 13.83 -16.47
C ILE A 71 8.34 12.82 -15.31
N PRO A 72 8.86 13.13 -14.11
CA PRO A 72 8.69 12.25 -12.97
C PRO A 72 7.21 12.36 -12.57
N GLU A 73 6.36 11.52 -13.15
CA GLU A 73 5.14 11.13 -12.47
C GLU A 73 5.59 10.53 -11.14
N LYS A 74 5.39 11.30 -10.08
CA LYS A 74 5.46 10.82 -8.71
C LYS A 74 4.39 9.73 -8.59
N SER A 75 4.79 8.51 -8.95
CA SER A 75 3.90 7.35 -8.85
C SER A 75 3.41 7.24 -7.40
N PRO A 76 2.18 6.78 -7.16
CA PRO A 76 1.71 6.46 -5.81
C PRO A 76 2.62 5.44 -5.09
N ASP A 77 3.50 4.74 -5.82
CA ASP A 77 4.54 3.82 -5.33
C ASP A 77 5.77 4.52 -4.72
N ALA A 78 5.92 5.85 -4.90
CA ALA A 78 7.10 6.58 -4.46
C ALA A 78 7.21 6.71 -2.92
N SER A 79 6.09 6.61 -2.20
CA SER A 79 6.06 6.60 -0.73
C SER A 79 6.13 5.20 -0.12
N LEU A 80 6.10 4.15 -0.94
CA LEU A 80 6.21 2.77 -0.48
C LEU A 80 7.68 2.36 -0.34
N PRO A 81 7.98 1.47 0.63
CA PRO A 81 9.35 1.06 0.91
C PRO A 81 9.98 0.29 -0.25
N LEU A 82 9.18 -0.31 -1.13
CA LEU A 82 9.61 -1.01 -2.35
C LEU A 82 8.44 -1.09 -3.34
N SER A 83 8.72 -1.37 -4.61
CA SER A 83 7.68 -1.51 -5.64
C SER A 83 6.79 -2.72 -5.38
N ARG A 84 5.51 -2.64 -5.79
CA ARG A 84 4.54 -3.75 -5.63
C ARG A 84 4.41 -4.23 -4.17
N ALA A 85 4.51 -3.34 -3.19
CA ALA A 85 4.58 -3.71 -1.77
C ALA A 85 3.37 -4.56 -1.31
N SER A 86 2.17 -4.28 -1.84
CA SER A 86 0.96 -5.03 -1.54
C SER A 86 0.99 -6.50 -2.00
N GLU A 87 1.84 -6.86 -2.97
CA GLU A 87 1.93 -8.23 -3.47
C GLU A 87 2.98 -9.07 -2.72
N ARG A 88 3.73 -8.44 -1.80
CA ARG A 88 4.92 -9.04 -1.18
C ARG A 88 4.68 -9.57 0.22
N VAL A 89 3.57 -9.25 0.85
CA VAL A 89 3.24 -9.71 2.21
C VAL A 89 2.57 -11.07 2.12
N THR A 90 3.37 -12.13 2.09
CA THR A 90 2.88 -13.50 1.81
C THR A 90 3.17 -14.51 2.92
N LYS A 91 4.00 -14.17 3.90
CA LYS A 91 4.46 -15.12 4.92
C LYS A 91 4.28 -14.63 6.34
N LYS A 92 4.85 -13.48 6.70
CA LYS A 92 4.83 -12.98 8.08
C LYS A 92 4.32 -11.54 8.14
N ALA A 93 3.03 -11.42 8.41
CA ALA A 93 2.40 -10.15 8.67
C ALA A 93 2.66 -9.67 10.10
N PHE A 94 2.38 -8.40 10.35
CA PHE A 94 2.38 -7.81 11.68
C PHE A 94 1.41 -8.55 12.62
N GLY A 95 1.86 -8.77 13.85
CA GLY A 95 1.04 -9.35 14.91
C GLY A 95 0.77 -10.85 14.79
N THR A 96 1.29 -11.55 13.78
CA THR A 96 1.25 -13.01 13.74
C THR A 96 2.10 -13.57 14.88
N PHE A 97 1.54 -14.50 15.67
CA PHE A 97 2.29 -15.18 16.74
C PHE A 97 3.10 -16.34 16.18
N ILE A 98 4.43 -16.20 16.20
CA ILE A 98 5.38 -17.14 15.63
C ILE A 98 6.06 -17.96 16.73
N THR A 99 6.30 -19.23 16.42
CA THR A 99 7.12 -20.18 17.16
C THR A 99 7.98 -20.98 16.17
N PRO A 100 9.06 -21.64 16.63
CA PRO A 100 9.82 -22.56 15.78
C PRO A 100 8.96 -23.61 15.07
N GLU A 101 7.85 -24.02 15.70
CA GLU A 101 6.98 -25.08 15.20
C GLU A 101 5.93 -24.59 14.19
N ASN A 102 5.42 -23.37 14.35
CA ASN A 102 4.31 -22.87 13.53
C ASN A 102 4.73 -21.90 12.41
N SER A 103 6.00 -21.47 12.40
CA SER A 103 6.46 -20.46 11.44
C SER A 103 6.30 -20.97 10.00
N PRO A 104 5.76 -20.14 9.08
CA PRO A 104 5.68 -20.47 7.66
C PRO A 104 7.05 -20.47 6.97
N VAL A 105 8.10 -20.04 7.68
CA VAL A 105 9.49 -20.05 7.25
C VAL A 105 10.29 -20.90 8.22
N GLN A 106 11.09 -21.82 7.70
CA GLN A 106 11.89 -22.75 8.51
C GLN A 106 13.35 -22.74 8.03
N PRO A 107 14.33 -22.93 8.95
CA PRO A 107 14.15 -23.05 10.39
C PRO A 107 13.83 -21.70 11.06
N GLU A 108 12.95 -21.70 12.05
CA GLU A 108 12.65 -20.51 12.86
C GLU A 108 13.35 -20.57 14.23
N ARG A 109 14.00 -19.48 14.62
CA ARG A 109 14.77 -19.35 15.87
C ARG A 109 14.03 -18.57 16.95
N PHE A 110 13.01 -17.79 16.57
CA PHE A 110 12.34 -16.82 17.43
C PHE A 110 10.93 -17.27 17.84
N ARG A 111 10.45 -16.64 18.92
CA ARG A 111 9.12 -16.88 19.49
C ARG A 111 8.51 -15.56 19.94
N GLY A 112 7.27 -15.29 19.52
CA GLY A 112 6.49 -14.12 19.93
C GLY A 112 5.62 -13.56 18.82
N TYR A 113 4.92 -12.47 19.13
CA TYR A 113 4.20 -11.66 18.15
C TYR A 113 5.20 -10.90 17.29
N HIS A 114 5.08 -11.05 15.98
CA HIS A 114 5.92 -10.37 15.00
C HIS A 114 5.61 -8.86 15.01
N THR A 115 6.63 -8.03 15.22
CA THR A 115 6.47 -6.57 15.43
C THR A 115 6.57 -5.74 14.15
N GLY A 116 6.81 -6.41 13.01
CA GLY A 116 6.87 -5.80 11.70
C GLY A 116 6.11 -6.61 10.66
N THR A 117 6.25 -6.22 9.41
CA THR A 117 5.75 -6.96 8.26
C THR A 117 6.92 -7.32 7.36
N ASP A 118 6.96 -8.58 6.94
CA ASP A 118 7.95 -9.08 6.00
C ASP A 118 7.43 -8.93 4.56
N PHE A 119 8.15 -8.14 3.77
CA PHE A 119 7.91 -7.96 2.34
C PHE A 119 8.90 -8.81 1.55
N GLU A 120 8.38 -9.87 0.95
CA GLU A 120 9.14 -10.85 0.19
C GLU A 120 9.68 -10.31 -1.13
N THR A 121 10.81 -10.88 -1.58
CA THR A 121 11.27 -10.72 -2.96
C THR A 121 10.61 -11.71 -3.90
N PHE A 122 10.45 -11.34 -5.16
CA PHE A 122 10.04 -12.26 -6.21
C PHE A 122 11.19 -13.18 -6.64
N PRO A 123 10.90 -14.35 -7.24
CA PRO A 123 11.94 -15.28 -7.72
C PRO A 123 12.96 -14.61 -8.65
N GLU A 124 12.52 -13.68 -9.51
CA GLU A 124 13.39 -12.99 -10.48
C GLU A 124 14.32 -11.96 -9.81
N GLU A 125 14.06 -11.61 -8.55
CA GLU A 125 14.85 -10.65 -7.76
C GLU A 125 15.89 -11.34 -6.87
N ALA A 126 16.00 -12.67 -6.91
CA ALA A 126 16.91 -13.43 -6.06
C ALA A 126 18.37 -12.91 -6.16
N ALA A 127 18.86 -12.71 -7.39
CA ALA A 127 20.21 -12.22 -7.67
C ALA A 127 20.31 -10.70 -7.92
N SER A 128 19.18 -10.02 -8.06
CA SER A 128 19.13 -8.59 -8.43
C SER A 128 19.09 -7.69 -7.20
N ASP A 129 19.71 -6.51 -7.24
CA ASP A 129 19.57 -5.57 -6.13
C ASP A 129 18.12 -5.05 -6.03
N VAL A 130 17.55 -5.12 -4.81
CA VAL A 130 16.20 -4.61 -4.50
C VAL A 130 16.36 -3.40 -3.59
N SER A 131 16.01 -2.22 -4.11
CA SER A 131 16.15 -0.96 -3.37
C SER A 131 15.03 -0.76 -2.37
N ILE A 132 15.39 -0.33 -1.16
CA ILE A 132 14.48 0.01 -0.08
C ILE A 132 14.46 1.53 0.12
N ARG A 133 13.25 2.09 0.20
CA ARG A 133 13.00 3.53 0.34
C ARG A 133 12.50 3.90 1.73
N ALA A 134 12.80 5.12 2.16
CA ALA A 134 12.25 5.71 3.36
C ALA A 134 10.75 5.91 3.20
N ILE A 135 9.99 5.56 4.23
CA ILE A 135 8.51 5.64 4.21
C ILE A 135 8.00 6.93 4.83
N CYS A 136 8.90 7.71 5.41
CA CYS A 136 8.62 9.00 5.98
C CYS A 136 9.88 9.86 6.06
N ASP A 137 9.70 11.13 6.41
CA ASP A 137 10.78 12.08 6.61
C ASP A 137 11.41 11.95 8.01
N GLY A 138 12.72 12.12 8.07
CA GLY A 138 13.47 12.31 9.31
C GLY A 138 14.83 11.62 9.32
N ALA A 139 15.56 11.82 10.42
CA ALA A 139 16.97 11.45 10.48
C ALA A 139 17.23 9.95 10.62
N LEU A 140 18.28 9.47 9.97
CA LEU A 140 18.83 8.13 10.22
C LEU A 140 19.41 8.08 11.64
N ALA A 141 18.83 7.25 12.51
CA ALA A 141 19.19 7.17 13.92
C ALA A 141 20.19 6.05 14.22
N MET A 142 20.20 4.98 13.42
CA MET A 142 21.08 3.83 13.62
C MET A 142 21.30 3.09 12.28
N LYS A 143 22.50 2.58 12.06
CA LYS A 143 22.81 1.53 11.07
C LYS A 143 23.84 0.56 11.66
N ARG A 144 23.54 -0.74 11.77
CA ARG A 144 24.47 -1.75 12.33
C ARG A 144 24.05 -3.18 11.98
N SER A 145 24.89 -4.15 12.31
CA SER A 145 24.48 -5.56 12.33
C SER A 145 23.73 -5.92 13.62
N ALA A 146 22.75 -6.81 13.53
CA ALA A 146 22.00 -7.36 14.66
C ALA A 146 21.59 -8.82 14.41
N SER A 147 21.60 -9.64 15.47
CA SER A 147 21.08 -11.02 15.42
C SER A 147 19.60 -11.00 15.02
N GLY A 148 19.22 -11.90 14.12
CA GLY A 148 17.88 -11.98 13.53
C GLY A 148 17.61 -11.01 12.38
N TYR A 149 18.52 -10.06 12.11
CA TYR A 149 18.37 -9.10 11.01
C TYR A 149 19.49 -9.17 9.97
N GLY A 150 20.71 -9.50 10.39
CA GLY A 150 21.88 -9.14 9.61
C GLY A 150 22.04 -7.63 9.67
N GLY A 151 21.98 -6.93 8.53
CA GLY A 151 21.99 -5.46 8.51
C GLY A 151 20.64 -4.84 8.86
N VAL A 152 20.65 -3.85 9.75
CA VAL A 152 19.47 -3.09 10.15
C VAL A 152 19.77 -1.59 10.18
N ALA A 153 18.80 -0.79 9.72
CA ALA A 153 18.76 0.65 9.92
C ALA A 153 17.50 1.08 10.66
N VAL A 154 17.61 2.16 11.45
CA VAL A 154 16.47 2.78 12.12
C VAL A 154 16.42 4.25 11.78
N GLN A 155 15.27 4.71 11.32
CA GLN A 155 15.00 6.12 11.02
C GLN A 155 14.06 6.69 12.09
N LYS A 156 14.32 7.91 12.55
CA LYS A 156 13.36 8.67 13.37
C LYS A 156 12.38 9.39 12.46
N CYS A 157 11.12 9.39 12.85
CA CYS A 157 10.02 9.85 12.02
C CYS A 157 8.86 10.37 12.87
N ALA A 158 7.84 10.92 12.24
CA ALA A 158 6.57 11.26 12.88
C ALA A 158 5.40 10.59 12.15
N ALA A 159 4.47 10.02 12.93
CA ALA A 159 3.20 9.49 12.47
C ALA A 159 2.07 10.22 13.22
N ASP A 160 1.14 10.86 12.50
CA ASP A 160 0.07 11.67 13.09
C ASP A 160 0.56 12.69 14.15
N ASN A 161 1.68 13.36 13.85
CA ASN A 161 2.40 14.28 14.75
C ASN A 161 2.95 13.65 16.05
N ALA A 162 2.91 12.33 16.20
CA ALA A 162 3.57 11.61 17.28
C ALA A 162 4.91 11.03 16.81
N PRO A 163 5.96 11.05 17.64
CA PRO A 163 7.25 10.47 17.27
C PRO A 163 7.12 8.95 17.10
N VAL A 164 7.76 8.44 16.06
CA VAL A 164 7.95 7.00 15.80
C VAL A 164 9.37 6.73 15.36
N THR A 165 9.77 5.46 15.41
CA THR A 165 10.99 4.98 14.75
C THR A 165 10.63 3.86 13.79
N VAL A 166 11.23 3.90 12.59
CA VAL A 166 11.02 2.90 11.54
C VAL A 166 12.26 2.02 11.45
N VAL A 167 12.07 0.71 11.53
CA VAL A 167 13.11 -0.31 11.48
C VAL A 167 13.11 -0.94 10.09
N TYR A 168 14.24 -0.87 9.40
CA TYR A 168 14.48 -1.50 8.10
C TYR A 168 15.48 -2.64 8.27
N GLY A 169 14.99 -3.87 8.24
CA GLY A 169 15.78 -5.09 8.41
C GLY A 169 16.35 -5.66 7.12
N HIS A 170 17.28 -6.60 7.26
CA HIS A 170 17.88 -7.39 6.18
C HIS A 170 18.52 -6.55 5.06
N LEU A 171 19.10 -5.40 5.41
CA LEU A 171 19.77 -4.50 4.47
C LEU A 171 21.24 -4.88 4.26
N ARG A 172 21.75 -4.67 3.05
CA ARG A 172 23.19 -4.62 2.79
C ARG A 172 23.75 -3.33 3.39
N LEU A 173 24.38 -3.38 4.57
CA LEU A 173 24.86 -2.17 5.26
C LEU A 173 25.80 -1.30 4.42
N ALA A 174 26.65 -1.91 3.60
CA ALA A 174 27.56 -1.17 2.71
C ALA A 174 26.84 -0.33 1.63
N SER A 175 25.56 -0.56 1.39
CA SER A 175 24.74 0.22 0.46
C SER A 175 24.10 1.46 1.09
N ILE A 176 24.10 1.57 2.42
CA ILE A 176 23.49 2.69 3.13
C ILE A 176 24.44 3.88 3.09
N ARG A 177 24.14 4.83 2.20
CA ARG A 177 24.99 6.01 1.96
C ARG A 177 24.84 7.09 3.02
N ALA A 178 23.64 7.26 3.58
CA ALA A 178 23.36 8.25 4.62
C ALA A 178 24.11 7.89 5.91
N ASP A 179 24.64 8.90 6.59
CA ASP A 179 25.27 8.76 7.90
C ASP A 179 24.27 8.98 9.04
N ILE A 180 24.65 8.54 10.24
CA ILE A 180 23.80 8.71 11.42
C ILE A 180 23.64 10.21 11.68
N GLY A 181 22.40 10.68 11.72
CA GLY A 181 22.04 12.08 11.85
C GLY A 181 21.60 12.74 10.55
N ASP A 182 21.87 12.14 9.39
CA ASP A 182 21.42 12.68 8.10
C ASP A 182 19.91 12.57 7.97
N ASP A 183 19.29 13.64 7.46
CA ASP A 183 17.86 13.67 7.16
C ASP A 183 17.55 12.92 5.86
N LEU A 184 16.70 11.91 5.96
CA LEU A 184 16.13 11.17 4.84
C LEU A 184 14.72 11.71 4.54
N LYS A 185 14.37 11.80 3.26
CA LYS A 185 13.03 12.15 2.79
C LYS A 185 12.26 10.91 2.36
N THR A 186 10.94 10.98 2.51
CA THR A 186 10.03 9.95 2.00
C THR A 186 10.33 9.67 0.53
N GLY A 187 10.60 8.41 0.20
CA GLY A 187 10.98 7.96 -1.14
C GLY A 187 12.48 7.94 -1.42
N ASP A 188 13.32 8.51 -0.57
CA ASP A 188 14.78 8.39 -0.69
C ASP A 188 15.20 6.93 -0.52
N VAL A 189 16.16 6.49 -1.31
CA VAL A 189 16.73 5.14 -1.17
C VAL A 189 17.59 5.09 0.10
N ILE A 190 17.16 4.30 1.07
CA ILE A 190 17.93 4.02 2.29
C ILE A 190 19.11 3.10 1.97
N GLY A 191 18.87 2.07 1.15
CA GLY A 191 19.85 1.07 0.77
C GLY A 191 19.22 -0.03 -0.08
N VAL A 192 19.92 -1.15 -0.23
CA VAL A 192 19.41 -2.35 -0.90
C VAL A 192 19.32 -3.51 0.08
N LEU A 193 18.45 -4.47 -0.22
CA LEU A 193 18.39 -5.72 0.52
C LEU A 193 19.72 -6.47 0.47
N GLY A 194 20.06 -7.11 1.59
CA GLY A 194 21.18 -8.03 1.70
C GLY A 194 20.98 -9.26 0.82
N THR A 195 22.08 -9.92 0.53
CA THR A 195 22.08 -11.25 -0.09
C THR A 195 21.41 -12.22 0.86
N GLY A 196 20.36 -12.91 0.41
CA GLY A 196 19.67 -13.90 1.22
C GLY A 196 20.58 -15.04 1.67
N ASP A 197 20.22 -15.69 2.78
CA ASP A 197 20.93 -16.85 3.35
C ASP A 197 22.41 -16.56 3.62
N SER A 198 22.73 -15.30 3.97
CA SER A 198 24.11 -14.82 4.13
C SER A 198 24.30 -14.06 5.43
N ARG A 199 25.53 -13.62 5.70
CA ARG A 199 25.81 -12.74 6.85
C ARG A 199 25.09 -11.39 6.76
N GLU A 200 24.76 -10.92 5.56
CA GLU A 200 24.03 -9.65 5.37
C GLU A 200 22.60 -9.72 5.91
N THR A 201 22.03 -10.93 6.03
CA THR A 201 20.67 -11.18 6.50
C THR A 201 20.61 -12.03 7.78
N ASP A 202 21.75 -12.33 8.41
CA ASP A 202 21.88 -13.30 9.52
C ASP A 202 21.33 -14.70 9.17
N GLY A 203 21.51 -15.11 7.91
CA GLY A 203 21.03 -16.39 7.40
C GLY A 203 19.55 -16.40 7.04
N GLU A 204 18.84 -15.28 7.18
CA GLU A 204 17.45 -15.17 6.73
C GLU A 204 17.36 -15.00 5.22
N ARG A 205 16.19 -15.32 4.68
CA ARG A 205 15.86 -15.15 3.26
C ARG A 205 15.98 -13.68 2.85
N LYS A 206 16.09 -13.41 1.55
CA LYS A 206 16.04 -12.04 1.03
C LYS A 206 14.62 -11.48 1.12
N HIS A 207 14.41 -10.54 2.02
CA HIS A 207 13.13 -9.85 2.22
C HIS A 207 13.39 -8.55 2.99
N LEU A 208 12.42 -7.63 3.00
CA LEU A 208 12.45 -6.50 3.92
C LEU A 208 11.61 -6.86 5.15
N HIS A 209 12.21 -6.81 6.33
CA HIS A 209 11.44 -6.70 7.57
C HIS A 209 11.24 -5.21 7.88
N LEU A 210 9.99 -4.74 7.88
CA LEU A 210 9.65 -3.36 8.19
C LEU A 210 8.91 -3.29 9.53
N GLY A 211 9.52 -2.68 10.54
CA GLY A 211 8.90 -2.44 11.85
C GLY A 211 8.65 -0.96 12.07
N ILE A 212 7.58 -0.62 12.79
CA ILE A 212 7.31 0.78 13.19
C ILE A 212 7.02 0.79 14.69
N HIS A 213 7.92 1.38 15.47
CA HIS A 213 7.81 1.45 16.92
C HIS A 213 7.38 2.86 17.36
N ARG A 214 6.46 2.93 18.31
CA ARG A 214 5.97 4.20 18.88
C ARG A 214 7.03 4.86 19.74
N GLY A 215 7.09 6.19 19.71
CA GLY A 215 8.06 6.98 20.46
C GLY A 215 9.41 7.11 19.76
N SER A 216 10.39 7.69 20.46
CA SER A 216 11.71 8.02 19.90
C SER A 216 12.81 6.99 20.22
N ALA A 217 12.47 5.93 20.95
CA ALA A 217 13.41 4.87 21.32
C ALA A 217 13.71 3.99 20.10
N THR A 218 15.00 3.69 19.87
CA THR A 218 15.44 2.79 18.81
C THR A 218 15.27 1.32 19.23
N ASP A 219 14.02 0.90 19.40
CA ASP A 219 13.68 -0.49 19.65
C ASP A 219 13.66 -1.26 18.32
N ILE A 220 14.40 -2.36 18.26
CA ILE A 220 14.52 -3.22 17.08
C ILE A 220 14.08 -4.64 17.36
N ARG A 221 13.31 -4.90 18.42
CA ARG A 221 12.83 -6.25 18.69
C ARG A 221 11.90 -6.67 17.56
N GLY A 222 12.27 -7.69 16.79
CA GLY A 222 11.42 -8.29 15.75
C GLY A 222 10.25 -9.13 16.29
N TYR A 223 10.31 -9.48 17.58
CA TYR A 223 9.28 -10.26 18.27
C TYR A 223 9.07 -9.75 19.69
N VAL A 224 7.82 -9.77 20.15
CA VAL A 224 7.44 -9.47 21.54
C VAL A 224 6.57 -10.56 22.14
N ALA A 225 6.67 -10.77 23.46
CA ALA A 225 6.04 -11.92 24.11
C ALA A 225 4.53 -11.77 24.34
N SER A 226 3.97 -10.57 24.27
CA SER A 226 2.57 -10.30 24.61
C SER A 226 1.93 -9.25 23.69
N GLN A 227 0.59 -9.31 23.57
CA GLN A 227 -0.19 -8.32 22.83
C GLN A 227 0.01 -6.90 23.37
N ALA A 228 0.11 -6.73 24.69
CA ALA A 228 0.36 -5.43 25.32
C ALA A 228 1.72 -4.83 24.91
N ALA A 229 2.74 -5.66 24.71
CA ALA A 229 4.01 -5.20 24.17
C ALA A 229 3.91 -4.89 22.66
N LEU A 230 3.06 -5.61 21.93
CA LEU A 230 2.80 -5.37 20.51
C LEU A 230 2.09 -4.03 20.26
N GLU A 231 1.27 -3.54 21.21
CA GLU A 231 0.61 -2.23 21.12
C GLU A 231 1.58 -1.03 21.02
N GLN A 232 2.85 -1.24 21.41
CA GLN A 232 3.92 -0.25 21.20
C GLN A 232 4.41 -0.20 19.75
N TRP A 233 3.88 -1.05 18.88
CA TRP A 233 4.21 -1.12 17.46
C TRP A 233 2.98 -0.76 16.63
N ILE A 234 3.24 -0.29 15.41
CA ILE A 234 2.23 0.09 14.43
C ILE A 234 2.31 -0.92 13.29
N ASP A 235 1.15 -1.41 12.86
CA ASP A 235 1.04 -2.26 11.66
C ASP A 235 1.55 -1.48 10.43
N PRO A 236 2.68 -1.91 9.82
CA PRO A 236 3.22 -1.25 8.64
C PRO A 236 2.25 -1.24 7.45
N CYS A 237 1.40 -2.25 7.33
CA CYS A 237 0.43 -2.31 6.23
C CYS A 237 -0.69 -1.31 6.38
N GLN A 238 -1.18 -1.13 7.61
CA GLN A 238 -2.13 -0.07 7.91
C GLN A 238 -1.48 1.30 7.71
N PHE A 239 -0.25 1.49 8.18
CA PHE A 239 0.50 2.74 8.02
C PHE A 239 0.69 3.12 6.54
N LEU A 240 1.04 2.13 5.70
CA LEU A 240 1.26 2.32 4.27
C LEU A 240 -0.03 2.28 3.44
N SER A 241 -1.20 2.15 4.06
CA SER A 241 -2.50 2.04 3.38
C SER A 241 -2.57 0.91 2.34
N LEU A 242 -1.93 -0.24 2.62
CA LEU A 242 -1.88 -1.39 1.70
C LEU A 242 -3.18 -2.22 1.66
N GLY A 243 -4.20 -1.82 2.42
CA GLY A 243 -5.53 -2.47 2.40
C GLY A 243 -5.48 -3.94 2.82
N SER A 244 -6.27 -4.80 2.16
CA SER A 244 -6.37 -6.23 2.45
C SER A 244 -5.14 -7.05 2.05
N ALA A 245 -4.10 -6.41 1.50
CA ALA A 245 -2.86 -7.07 1.07
C ALA A 245 -2.13 -7.81 2.20
N CYS A 246 -2.37 -7.43 3.45
CA CYS A 246 -1.64 -7.96 4.61
C CYS A 246 -2.49 -8.82 5.53
N SER A 247 -3.69 -9.18 5.12
CA SER A 247 -4.53 -10.16 5.80
C SER A 247 -4.09 -11.56 5.40
N LEU A 248 -3.11 -12.12 6.11
CA LEU A 248 -2.66 -13.52 5.98
C LEU A 248 -3.45 -14.47 6.87
#